data_AF-A0A9D9LGY1-F1
#
_entry.id   AF-A0A9D9LGY1-F1
#
_cell.length_a   1.000
_cell.length_b   1.000
_cell.length_c   1.000
_cell.angle_alpha   90.00
_cell.angle_beta   90.00
_cell.angle_gamma   90.00
#
_symmetry.space_group_name_H-M   'P 1'
#
loop_
_entity.id
_entity.type
_entity.pdbx_description
1 polymer ?
#
loop_
_entity_poly.entity_id
_entity_poly.type
_entity_poly.pdbx_seq_one_letter_code
_entity_poly.pdbx_strand_id
1 'polypeptide(L)'
;VQSVGVIFGANVGTTVTAQIVAFNTTALAYPLIAIGFVMTFVWKQGVARHYGAMLMGLGLIFYGMAVMGAAMSPLRTHAGFAELLQSLQNPVLGMLAGAAFTALVQSSSATIGLAVVMATQGLLSLPAGIAILFGAKIGTGITAVLAAIGKPQDAKRAAAVHVLFNVLGAVIWLPFIAQLAGLAETVSPVAAHLQGVERLAEEVPRQIANAATIWATANTLIFLPFAALFAKMAIKIIPDRAVPERAIIRPRYLDEELIRVPSMALERARMELGHMGELTEGMLAKVRSALESRDLSELSQQHDQIVVLREAVLAYLQLVGRAELSDAEADEHARLVAATGEIENMSAAISRELTPLAQTLKEANTTPSKETTELLERLFQTIQASAHSALLALVEKDERAAQTVVASRDAILELTSEFLRQQAVRLAGDDPDRLLKHRVQLEILDRLRRLYSVAEHMAISVLPRSVLAGELSV
;
A
#
# COMPACT_ATOMS: atom_id res chain seq x y z
N VAL A 1 -11.53 11.80 2.44
CA VAL A 1 -11.54 13.26 2.74
C VAL A 1 -10.69 13.59 3.94
N GLN A 2 -10.80 12.89 5.08
CA GLN A 2 -10.01 13.17 6.29
C GLN A 2 -8.49 13.14 6.07
N SER A 3 -7.97 12.20 5.26
CA SER A 3 -6.54 12.11 4.91
C SER A 3 -6.01 13.30 4.10
N VAL A 4 -6.87 14.02 3.37
CA VAL A 4 -6.49 15.17 2.54
C VAL A 4 -5.96 16.33 3.41
N GLY A 5 -6.63 16.60 4.54
CA GLY A 5 -6.21 17.65 5.46
C GLY A 5 -4.83 17.40 6.07
N VAL A 6 -4.53 16.13 6.40
CA VAL A 6 -3.20 15.73 6.91
C VAL A 6 -2.12 15.95 5.85
N ILE A 7 -2.39 15.61 4.59
CA ILE A 7 -1.46 15.83 3.47
C ILE A 7 -1.18 17.33 3.29
N PHE A 8 -2.21 18.18 3.39
CA PHE A 8 -2.02 19.63 3.27
C PHE A 8 -1.18 20.18 4.43
N GLY A 9 -1.47 19.78 5.66
CA GLY A 9 -0.69 20.18 6.84
C GLY A 9 0.78 19.73 6.78
N ALA A 10 1.04 18.52 6.26
CA ALA A 10 2.40 18.02 6.08
C ALA A 10 3.22 18.93 5.15
N ASN A 11 2.62 19.49 4.10
CA ASN A 11 3.31 20.43 3.20
C ASN A 11 3.75 21.73 3.90
N VAL A 12 2.97 22.23 4.86
CA VAL A 12 3.39 23.35 5.72
C VAL A 12 4.58 22.94 6.59
N GLY A 13 4.52 21.76 7.21
CA GLY A 13 5.58 21.23 8.08
C GLY A 13 6.94 21.12 7.38
N THR A 14 6.98 20.74 6.11
CA THR A 14 8.25 20.64 5.34
C THR A 14 8.99 21.97 5.19
N THR A 15 8.35 23.12 5.42
CA THR A 15 8.99 24.43 5.30
C THR A 15 9.95 24.73 6.45
N VAL A 16 9.84 24.02 7.58
CA VAL A 16 10.75 24.16 8.73
C VAL A 16 12.19 23.89 8.32
N THR A 17 12.44 22.91 7.44
CA THR A 17 13.79 22.61 6.97
C THR A 17 14.38 23.77 6.16
N ALA A 18 13.58 24.44 5.31
CA ALA A 18 14.04 25.60 4.55
C ALA A 18 14.38 26.77 5.48
N GLN A 19 13.59 26.97 6.55
CA GLN A 19 13.86 27.99 7.56
C GLN A 19 15.19 27.75 8.28
N ILE A 20 15.44 26.50 8.69
CA ILE A 20 16.69 26.09 9.34
C ILE A 20 17.91 26.35 8.44
N VAL A 21 17.79 26.02 7.15
CA VAL A 21 18.86 26.18 6.16
C VAL A 21 19.15 27.64 5.80
N ALA A 22 18.13 28.50 5.81
CA ALA A 22 18.29 29.91 5.46
C ALA A 22 18.93 30.77 6.56
N PHE A 23 19.11 30.26 7.77
CA PHE A 23 19.99 30.90 8.73
C PHE A 23 21.44 30.70 8.29
N ASN A 24 22.26 31.74 8.31
CA ASN A 24 23.70 31.61 8.03
C ASN A 24 24.40 30.86 9.18
N THR A 25 24.21 29.55 9.22
CA THR A 25 24.60 28.66 10.33
C THR A 25 25.91 27.93 10.06
N THR A 26 26.66 28.34 9.03
CA THR A 26 27.95 27.74 8.68
C THR A 26 28.90 27.67 9.89
N ALA A 27 28.90 28.72 10.73
CA ALA A 27 29.69 28.77 11.96
C ALA A 27 29.21 27.75 13.03
N LEU A 28 27.93 27.37 13.01
CA LEU A 28 27.35 26.38 13.92
C LEU A 28 27.60 24.94 13.48
N ALA A 29 28.06 24.71 12.25
CA ALA A 29 28.30 23.37 11.72
C ALA A 29 29.27 22.57 12.61
N TYR A 30 30.47 23.09 12.88
CA TYR A 30 31.47 22.40 13.67
C TYR A 30 31.05 22.17 15.13
N PRO A 31 30.49 23.16 15.86
CA PRO A 31 29.94 22.93 17.20
C PRO A 31 28.85 21.86 17.23
N LEU A 32 27.90 21.87 16.28
CA LEU A 32 26.81 20.89 16.23
C LEU A 32 27.31 19.47 15.92
N ILE A 33 28.26 19.33 14.99
CA ILE A 33 28.91 18.04 14.70
C ILE A 33 29.64 17.55 15.94
N ALA A 34 30.45 18.38 16.59
CA ALA A 34 31.23 17.99 17.76
C ALA A 34 30.34 17.56 18.93
N ILE A 35 29.34 18.37 19.29
CA ILE A 35 28.39 18.05 20.37
C ILE A 35 27.57 16.80 20.01
N GLY A 36 27.04 16.74 18.79
CA GLY A 36 26.25 15.60 18.33
C GLY A 36 27.04 14.30 18.29
N PHE A 37 28.31 14.35 17.85
CA PHE A 37 29.23 13.22 17.86
C PHE A 37 29.49 12.73 19.29
N VAL A 38 29.86 13.64 20.21
CA VAL A 38 30.09 13.31 21.62
C VAL A 38 28.83 12.71 22.25
N MET A 39 27.67 13.31 22.05
CA MET A 39 26.40 12.80 22.58
C MET A 39 26.06 11.40 22.02
N THR A 40 26.31 11.17 20.73
CA THR A 40 26.02 9.88 20.09
C THR A 40 26.99 8.78 20.54
N PHE A 41 28.26 9.11 20.79
CA PHE A 41 29.28 8.15 21.20
C PHE A 41 29.28 7.86 22.71
N VAL A 42 29.03 8.88 23.54
CA VAL A 42 29.00 8.74 25.00
C VAL A 42 27.74 7.99 25.43
N TRP A 43 26.57 8.33 24.88
CA TRP A 43 25.32 7.63 25.20
C TRP A 43 25.04 6.53 24.17
N LYS A 44 25.18 5.28 24.61
CA LYS A 44 24.96 4.09 23.75
C LYS A 44 23.48 3.80 23.50
N GLN A 45 22.58 4.22 24.38
CA GLN A 45 21.12 4.03 24.26
C GLN A 45 20.36 5.21 24.89
N GLY A 46 19.06 5.33 24.56
CA GLY A 46 18.16 6.34 25.12
C GLY A 46 18.07 7.65 24.33
N VAL A 47 17.25 8.57 24.85
CA VAL A 47 16.82 9.81 24.16
C VAL A 47 18.00 10.75 23.86
N ALA A 48 19.00 10.82 24.76
CA ALA A 48 20.19 11.66 24.57
C ALA A 48 20.99 11.28 23.31
N ARG A 49 21.10 9.98 22.99
CA ARG A 49 21.73 9.50 21.75
C ARG A 49 20.97 9.98 20.50
N HIS A 50 19.65 10.00 20.57
CA HIS A 50 18.80 10.39 19.44
C HIS A 50 18.91 11.90 19.18
N TYR A 51 18.93 12.71 20.23
CA TYR A 51 19.26 14.14 20.11
C TYR A 51 20.69 14.34 19.60
N GLY A 52 21.66 13.55 20.05
CA GLY A 52 23.03 13.58 19.53
C GLY A 52 23.10 13.33 18.02
N ALA A 53 22.41 12.29 17.54
CA ALA A 53 22.35 11.96 16.12
C ALA A 53 21.65 13.06 15.31
N MET A 54 20.58 13.65 15.85
CA MET A 54 19.88 14.79 15.24
C MET A 54 20.80 16.02 15.12
N LEU A 55 21.49 16.41 16.19
CA LEU A 55 22.43 17.54 16.20
C LEU A 55 23.60 17.32 15.24
N MET A 56 24.16 16.11 15.24
CA MET A 56 25.25 15.74 14.32
C MET A 56 24.79 15.80 12.87
N GLY A 57 23.62 15.24 12.54
CA GLY A 57 23.04 15.28 11.21
C GLY A 57 22.77 16.72 10.73
N LEU A 58 22.23 17.57 11.62
CA LEU A 58 22.03 18.98 11.32
C LEU A 58 23.36 19.71 11.06
N GLY A 59 24.38 19.46 11.88
CA GLY A 59 25.71 20.03 11.69
C GLY A 59 26.37 19.59 10.38
N LEU A 60 26.19 18.31 9.99
CA LEU A 60 26.67 17.79 8.69
C LEU A 60 25.96 18.45 7.51
N ILE A 61 24.66 18.76 7.61
CA ILE A 61 23.94 19.52 6.58
C ILE A 61 24.54 20.92 6.44
N PHE A 62 24.77 21.63 7.55
CA PHE A 62 25.38 22.96 7.54
C PHE A 62 26.80 22.95 6.95
N TYR A 63 27.60 21.94 7.31
CA TYR A 63 28.91 21.74 6.72
C TYR A 63 28.83 21.47 5.21
N GLY A 64 27.92 20.59 4.78
CA GLY A 64 27.71 20.29 3.36
C GLY A 64 27.33 21.53 2.55
N MET A 65 26.53 22.43 3.11
CA MET A 65 26.19 23.71 2.46
C MET A 65 27.38 24.65 2.34
N ALA A 66 28.26 24.69 3.35
CA ALA A 66 29.50 25.46 3.29
C ALA A 66 30.43 24.96 2.18
N VAL A 67 30.60 23.63 2.09
CA VAL A 67 31.38 22.98 1.03
C VAL A 67 30.78 23.26 -0.34
N MET A 68 29.45 23.18 -0.47
CA MET A 68 28.74 23.48 -1.72
C MET A 68 28.92 24.94 -2.14
N GLY A 69 28.85 25.89 -1.20
CA GLY A 69 29.12 27.30 -1.47
C GLY A 69 30.55 27.54 -1.99
N ALA A 70 31.54 26.90 -1.35
CA ALA A 70 32.94 26.97 -1.79
C ALA A 70 33.13 26.36 -3.20
N ALA A 71 32.47 25.24 -3.50
CA ALA A 71 32.53 24.59 -4.81
C ALA A 71 31.82 25.39 -5.91
N MET A 72 30.78 26.16 -5.58
CA MET A 72 30.06 27.01 -6.55
C MET A 72 30.75 28.35 -6.83
N SER A 73 31.62 28.83 -5.93
CA SER A 73 32.28 30.13 -6.09
C SER A 73 33.05 30.29 -7.42
N PRO A 74 33.85 29.30 -7.88
CA PRO A 74 34.54 29.39 -9.17
C PRO A 74 33.61 29.35 -10.38
N LEU A 75 32.39 28.79 -10.25
CA LEU A 75 31.45 28.68 -11.36
C LEU A 75 30.84 30.02 -11.75
N ARG A 76 30.89 31.05 -10.88
CA ARG A 76 30.42 32.42 -11.18
C ARG A 76 30.96 32.99 -12.49
N THR A 77 32.21 32.67 -12.80
CA THR A 77 32.93 33.23 -13.96
C THR A 77 32.90 32.32 -15.18
N HIS A 78 32.27 31.14 -15.09
CA HIS A 78 32.16 30.20 -16.19
C HIS A 78 30.97 30.55 -17.10
N ALA A 79 31.24 30.82 -18.38
CA ALA A 79 30.25 31.31 -19.34
C ALA A 79 29.00 30.42 -19.45
N GLY A 80 29.17 29.09 -19.58
CA GLY A 80 28.03 28.16 -19.67
C GLY A 80 27.20 28.09 -18.40
N PHE A 81 27.80 28.33 -17.23
CA PHE A 81 27.08 28.38 -15.96
C PHE A 81 26.33 29.70 -15.79
N ALA A 82 26.93 30.81 -16.22
CA ALA A 82 26.26 32.12 -16.23
C ALA A 82 25.04 32.13 -17.17
N GLU A 83 25.13 31.51 -18.35
CA GLU A 83 24.01 31.33 -19.28
C GLU A 83 22.90 30.46 -18.67
N LEU A 84 23.28 29.36 -18.00
CA LEU A 84 22.33 28.53 -17.26
C LEU A 84 21.60 29.36 -16.18
N LEU A 85 22.33 30.12 -15.36
CA LEU A 85 21.73 30.98 -14.34
C LEU A 85 20.81 32.06 -14.93
N GLN A 86 21.17 32.65 -16.07
CA GLN A 86 20.31 33.59 -16.78
C GLN A 86 19.02 32.91 -17.25
N SER A 87 19.10 31.67 -17.77
CA SER A 87 17.90 30.93 -18.17
C SER A 87 16.96 30.66 -16.99
N LEU A 88 17.48 30.46 -15.79
CA LEU A 88 16.71 30.26 -14.56
C LEU A 88 15.99 31.53 -14.06
N GLN A 89 16.34 32.71 -14.59
CA GLN A 89 15.59 33.95 -14.32
C GLN A 89 14.21 33.92 -14.97
N ASN A 90 14.00 33.11 -16.02
CA ASN A 90 12.67 32.83 -16.52
C ASN A 90 11.93 31.95 -15.50
N PRO A 91 10.80 32.42 -14.91
CA PRO A 91 10.14 31.69 -13.83
C PRO A 91 9.66 30.29 -14.22
N VAL A 92 9.30 30.06 -15.48
CA VAL A 92 8.88 28.74 -15.96
C VAL A 92 10.07 27.79 -16.00
N LEU A 93 11.22 28.24 -16.54
CA LEU A 93 12.44 27.44 -16.59
C LEU A 93 13.00 27.17 -15.20
N GLY A 94 12.99 28.16 -14.31
CA GLY A 94 13.36 27.99 -12.90
C GLY A 94 12.50 26.93 -12.21
N MET A 95 11.19 26.97 -12.43
CA MET A 95 10.26 25.97 -11.89
C MET A 95 10.50 24.57 -12.46
N LEU A 96 10.70 24.43 -13.77
CA LEU A 96 10.99 23.12 -14.38
C LEU A 96 12.33 22.55 -13.91
N ALA A 97 13.37 23.39 -13.80
CA ALA A 97 14.67 22.98 -13.28
C ALA A 97 14.58 22.51 -11.82
N GLY A 98 13.87 23.25 -10.97
CA GLY A 98 13.63 22.85 -9.58
C GLY A 98 12.87 21.53 -9.49
N ALA A 99 11.85 21.32 -10.34
CA ALA A 99 11.08 20.08 -10.38
C ALA A 99 11.94 18.88 -10.80
N ALA A 100 12.72 19.03 -11.87
CA ALA A 100 13.61 17.99 -12.37
C ALA A 100 14.70 17.63 -11.34
N PHE A 101 15.32 18.64 -10.73
CA PHE A 101 16.36 18.40 -9.72
C PHE A 101 15.78 17.73 -8.47
N THR A 102 14.63 18.19 -7.97
CA THR A 102 13.98 17.53 -6.83
C THR A 102 13.51 16.12 -7.18
N ALA A 103 13.00 15.88 -8.40
CA ALA A 103 12.63 14.54 -8.85
C ALA A 103 13.79 13.56 -8.77
N LEU A 104 14.97 14.00 -9.23
CA LEU A 104 16.19 13.22 -9.28
C LEU A 104 16.75 12.97 -7.87
N VAL A 105 16.89 14.04 -7.09
CA VAL A 105 17.49 14.00 -5.74
C VAL A 105 16.49 13.49 -4.69
N GLN A 106 15.20 13.49 -5.00
CA GLN A 106 14.10 13.07 -4.13
C GLN A 106 13.99 13.89 -2.82
N SER A 107 14.53 15.11 -2.81
CA SER A 107 14.52 16.00 -1.65
C SER A 107 14.30 17.45 -2.05
N SER A 108 13.08 17.96 -1.78
CA SER A 108 12.79 19.38 -2.00
C SER A 108 13.54 20.27 -1.02
N SER A 109 13.78 19.82 0.21
CA SER A 109 14.60 20.56 1.17
C SER A 109 16.04 20.74 0.67
N ALA A 110 16.63 19.71 0.03
CA ALA A 110 17.95 19.84 -0.59
C ALA A 110 17.94 20.82 -1.77
N THR A 111 16.88 20.80 -2.58
CA THR A 111 16.73 21.69 -3.75
C THR A 111 16.55 23.15 -3.33
N ILE A 112 15.70 23.40 -2.34
CA ILE A 112 15.50 24.73 -1.76
C ILE A 112 16.78 25.18 -1.05
N GLY A 113 17.48 24.28 -0.37
CA GLY A 113 18.78 24.56 0.25
C GLY A 113 19.85 24.96 -0.77
N LEU A 114 19.88 24.31 -1.94
CA LEU A 114 20.74 24.70 -3.05
C LEU A 114 20.38 26.12 -3.55
N ALA A 115 19.09 26.41 -3.75
CA ALA A 115 18.65 27.75 -4.15
C ALA A 115 19.05 28.83 -3.12
N VAL A 116 18.93 28.51 -1.83
CA VAL A 116 19.37 29.37 -0.72
C VAL A 116 20.88 29.61 -0.78
N VAL A 117 21.69 28.57 -0.97
CA VAL A 117 23.15 28.71 -1.08
C VAL A 117 23.55 29.53 -2.30
N MET A 118 22.88 29.32 -3.45
CA MET A 118 23.11 30.13 -4.65
C MET A 118 22.73 31.59 -4.42
N ALA A 119 21.64 31.87 -3.70
CA ALA A 119 21.26 33.22 -3.30
C ALA A 119 22.28 33.86 -2.34
N THR A 120 22.82 33.10 -1.38
CA THR A 120 23.93 33.57 -0.52
C THR A 120 25.18 33.90 -1.32
N GLN A 121 25.39 33.23 -2.45
CA GLN A 121 26.45 33.55 -3.39
C GLN A 121 26.05 34.65 -4.40
N GLY A 122 24.93 35.34 -4.23
CA GLY A 122 24.46 36.38 -5.16
C GLY A 122 24.21 35.88 -6.59
N LEU A 123 24.08 34.57 -6.79
CA LEU A 123 23.89 33.93 -8.09
C LEU A 123 22.42 33.88 -8.52
N LEU A 124 21.51 33.99 -7.56
CA LEU A 124 20.09 33.76 -7.76
C LEU A 124 19.30 34.95 -7.20
N SER A 125 18.39 35.48 -8.01
CA SER A 125 17.45 36.51 -7.57
C SER A 125 16.32 35.90 -6.74
N LEU A 126 15.63 36.70 -5.93
CA LEU A 126 14.46 36.22 -5.17
C LEU A 126 13.37 35.61 -6.07
N PRO A 127 12.95 36.23 -7.20
CA PRO A 127 11.99 35.62 -8.11
C PRO A 127 12.44 34.28 -8.68
N ALA A 128 13.72 34.15 -9.05
CA ALA A 128 14.27 32.88 -9.53
C ALA A 128 14.30 31.82 -8.41
N GLY A 129 14.63 32.23 -7.18
CA GLY A 129 14.55 31.37 -5.99
C GLY A 129 13.13 30.87 -5.71
N ILE A 130 12.12 31.73 -5.83
CA ILE A 130 10.71 31.35 -5.68
C ILE A 130 10.27 30.41 -6.80
N ALA A 131 10.71 30.65 -8.05
CA ALA A 131 10.44 29.75 -9.16
C ALA A 131 11.01 28.33 -8.90
N ILE A 132 12.27 28.23 -8.47
CA ILE A 132 12.90 26.95 -8.11
C ILE A 132 12.17 26.30 -6.94
N LEU A 133 11.74 27.07 -5.93
CA LEU A 133 10.93 26.60 -4.81
C LEU A 133 9.63 25.95 -5.29
N PHE A 134 8.89 26.57 -6.22
CA PHE A 134 7.68 25.98 -6.80
C PHE A 134 8.00 24.67 -7.53
N GLY A 135 9.10 24.66 -8.29
CA GLY A 135 9.62 23.46 -8.91
C GLY A 135 9.87 22.35 -7.90
N ALA A 136 10.56 22.66 -6.81
CA ALA A 136 10.86 21.69 -5.77
C ALA A 136 9.59 21.08 -5.14
N LYS A 137 8.52 21.86 -5.01
CA LYS A 137 7.23 21.35 -4.53
C LYS A 137 6.60 20.41 -5.54
N ILE A 138 6.62 20.74 -6.83
CA ILE A 138 6.18 19.82 -7.90
C ILE A 138 6.98 18.51 -7.86
N GLY A 139 8.31 18.60 -7.83
CA GLY A 139 9.20 17.43 -7.85
C GLY A 139 9.01 16.50 -6.64
N THR A 140 8.59 17.04 -5.49
CA THR A 140 8.22 16.24 -4.30
C THR A 140 7.10 15.23 -4.60
N GLY A 141 6.23 15.52 -5.58
CA GLY A 141 5.17 14.60 -5.99
C GLY A 141 5.70 13.24 -6.45
N ILE A 142 6.91 13.17 -7.02
CA ILE A 142 7.49 11.92 -7.51
C ILE A 142 7.80 10.95 -6.38
N THR A 143 8.26 11.43 -5.21
CA THR A 143 8.52 10.54 -4.08
C THR A 143 7.22 9.91 -3.56
N ALA A 144 6.12 10.67 -3.55
CA ALA A 144 4.80 10.16 -3.20
C ALA A 144 4.29 9.12 -4.21
N VAL A 145 4.49 9.36 -5.50
CA VAL A 145 4.12 8.41 -6.56
C VAL A 145 4.91 7.11 -6.44
N LEU A 146 6.23 7.19 -6.30
CA LEU A 146 7.10 6.02 -6.13
C LEU A 146 6.72 5.21 -4.88
N ALA A 147 6.45 5.89 -3.76
CA ALA A 147 6.02 5.24 -2.51
C ALA A 147 4.66 4.53 -2.61
N ALA A 148 3.81 4.93 -3.56
CA ALA A 148 2.49 4.34 -3.79
C ALA A 148 2.48 3.18 -4.81
N ILE A 149 3.61 2.89 -5.46
CA ILE A 149 3.72 1.74 -6.39
C ILE A 149 3.51 0.44 -5.61
N GLY A 150 2.65 -0.43 -6.13
CA GLY A 150 2.29 -1.71 -5.47
C GLY A 150 1.41 -1.57 -4.22
N LYS A 151 0.98 -0.36 -3.84
CA LYS A 151 0.09 -0.13 -2.68
C LYS A 151 -1.41 -0.13 -3.07
N PRO A 152 -2.33 -0.28 -2.10
CA PRO A 152 -3.78 -0.18 -2.33
C PRO A 152 -4.20 1.16 -2.95
N GLN A 153 -5.42 1.21 -3.50
CA GLN A 153 -5.92 2.39 -4.24
C GLN A 153 -5.98 3.64 -3.36
N ASP A 154 -6.28 3.50 -2.07
CA ASP A 154 -6.30 4.64 -1.15
C ASP A 154 -4.92 5.27 -0.96
N ALA A 155 -3.84 4.49 -0.96
CA ALA A 155 -2.48 5.00 -0.92
C ALA A 155 -2.11 5.73 -2.23
N LYS A 156 -2.54 5.19 -3.37
CA LYS A 156 -2.37 5.84 -4.69
C LYS A 156 -3.16 7.15 -4.80
N ARG A 157 -4.36 7.19 -4.22
CA ARG A 157 -5.19 8.41 -4.13
C ARG A 157 -4.55 9.45 -3.22
N ALA A 158 -3.99 9.05 -2.09
CA ALA A 158 -3.23 9.95 -1.23
C ALA A 158 -2.03 10.56 -1.97
N ALA A 159 -1.29 9.74 -2.73
CA ALA A 159 -0.21 10.23 -3.59
C ALA A 159 -0.73 11.19 -4.69
N ALA A 160 -1.84 10.86 -5.34
CA ALA A 160 -2.46 11.74 -6.34
C ALA A 160 -2.90 13.08 -5.75
N VAL A 161 -3.48 13.10 -4.54
CA VAL A 161 -3.82 14.34 -3.80
C VAL A 161 -2.56 15.17 -3.55
N HIS A 162 -1.46 14.53 -3.14
CA HIS A 162 -0.20 15.21 -2.89
C HIS A 162 0.36 15.85 -4.17
N VAL A 163 0.38 15.11 -5.29
CA VAL A 163 0.81 15.64 -6.60
C VAL A 163 -0.09 16.82 -7.02
N LEU A 164 -1.41 16.65 -6.95
CA LEU A 164 -2.37 17.69 -7.30
C LEU A 164 -2.16 18.96 -6.46
N PHE A 165 -1.98 18.83 -5.15
CA PHE A 165 -1.77 19.95 -4.25
C PHE A 165 -0.54 20.78 -4.66
N ASN A 166 0.58 20.10 -4.92
CA ASN A 166 1.84 20.76 -5.28
C ASN A 166 1.81 21.35 -6.69
N VAL A 167 1.27 20.62 -7.67
CA VAL A 167 1.19 21.10 -9.06
C VAL A 167 0.24 22.29 -9.17
N LEU A 168 -0.98 22.17 -8.65
CA LEU A 168 -1.94 23.27 -8.69
C LEU A 168 -1.44 24.47 -7.87
N GLY A 169 -0.86 24.23 -6.70
CA GLY A 169 -0.29 25.30 -5.88
C GLY A 169 0.86 26.04 -6.56
N ALA A 170 1.73 25.33 -7.28
CA ALA A 170 2.82 25.96 -8.02
C ALA A 170 2.31 26.75 -9.24
N VAL A 171 1.41 26.15 -10.03
CA VAL A 171 0.88 26.77 -11.27
C VAL A 171 0.01 27.99 -10.95
N ILE A 172 -0.86 27.93 -9.93
CA ILE A 172 -1.71 29.05 -9.53
C ILE A 172 -0.87 30.23 -9.05
N TRP A 173 0.22 29.98 -8.33
CA TRP A 173 1.07 31.03 -7.77
C TRP A 173 2.13 31.56 -8.74
N LEU A 174 2.37 30.89 -9.87
CA LEU A 174 3.34 31.30 -10.89
C LEU A 174 3.19 32.76 -11.36
N PRO A 175 1.98 33.27 -11.73
CA PRO A 175 1.80 34.69 -12.07
C PRO A 175 1.92 35.63 -10.86
N PHE A 176 1.88 35.11 -9.63
CA PHE A 176 1.93 35.88 -8.39
C PHE A 176 3.31 35.90 -7.73
N ILE A 177 4.38 35.49 -8.45
CA ILE A 177 5.74 35.45 -7.90
C ILE A 177 6.19 36.82 -7.38
N ALA A 178 5.87 37.90 -8.09
CA ALA A 178 6.25 39.26 -7.67
C ALA A 178 5.56 39.67 -6.35
N GLN A 179 4.28 39.32 -6.19
CA GLN A 179 3.51 39.59 -4.97
C GLN A 179 4.03 38.74 -3.81
N LEU A 180 4.32 37.46 -4.05
CA LEU A 180 4.91 36.59 -3.05
C LEU A 180 6.31 37.07 -2.64
N ALA A 181 7.12 37.53 -3.59
CA ALA A 181 8.42 38.14 -3.33
C ALA A 181 8.28 39.37 -2.44
N GLY A 182 7.39 40.31 -2.77
CA GLY A 182 7.13 41.49 -1.95
C GLY A 182 6.65 41.14 -0.53
N LEU A 183 5.75 40.16 -0.39
CA LEU A 183 5.34 39.68 0.93
C LEU A 183 6.52 39.08 1.70
N ALA A 184 7.34 38.26 1.06
CA ALA A 184 8.51 37.65 1.67
C ALA A 184 9.54 38.72 2.10
N GLU A 185 9.75 39.77 1.30
CA GLU A 185 10.60 40.91 1.64
C GLU A 185 10.09 41.63 2.90
N THR A 186 8.79 41.92 3.00
CA THR A 186 8.22 42.66 4.15
C THR A 186 8.36 41.93 5.50
N VAL A 187 8.35 40.60 5.49
CA VAL A 187 8.48 39.80 6.72
C VAL A 187 9.92 39.35 6.98
N SER A 188 10.85 39.67 6.09
CA SER A 188 12.25 39.28 6.20
C SER A 188 13.08 40.36 6.91
N PRO A 189 14.11 39.96 7.68
CA PRO A 189 15.06 40.91 8.24
C PRO A 189 15.76 41.73 7.16
N VAL A 190 16.00 43.01 7.46
CA VAL A 190 16.70 43.95 6.57
C VAL A 190 18.13 44.15 7.07
N ALA A 191 19.11 43.89 6.22
CA ALA A 191 20.53 44.13 6.45
C ALA A 191 20.88 45.57 6.05
N ALA A 192 20.34 46.55 6.77
CA ALA A 192 20.51 47.99 6.48
C ALA A 192 21.97 48.47 6.53
N HIS A 193 22.88 47.67 7.10
CA HIS A 193 24.30 47.94 7.23
C HIS A 193 25.13 47.51 5.99
N LEU A 194 24.53 46.77 5.05
CA LEU A 194 25.18 46.30 3.83
C LEU A 194 24.63 47.03 2.59
N GLN A 195 25.40 47.03 1.51
CA GLN A 195 24.99 47.62 0.23
C GLN A 195 25.23 46.67 -0.94
N GLY A 196 24.47 46.86 -2.02
CA GLY A 196 24.66 46.11 -3.27
C GLY A 196 24.52 44.60 -3.11
N VAL A 197 25.45 43.84 -3.69
CA VAL A 197 25.42 42.37 -3.76
C VAL A 197 25.55 41.72 -2.39
N GLU A 198 26.30 42.32 -1.47
CA GLU A 198 26.48 41.79 -0.11
C GLU A 198 25.17 41.80 0.69
N ARG A 199 24.39 42.88 0.54
CA ARG A 199 23.05 42.97 1.15
C ARG A 199 22.11 41.90 0.60
N LEU A 200 22.10 41.72 -0.72
CA LEU A 200 21.27 40.70 -1.37
C LEU A 200 21.68 39.28 -0.93
N ALA A 201 22.97 39.03 -0.78
CA ALA A 201 23.51 37.75 -0.31
C ALA A 201 23.07 37.40 1.12
N GLU A 202 22.81 38.39 1.98
CA GLU A 202 22.32 38.17 3.34
C GLU A 202 20.78 38.07 3.40
N GLU A 203 20.07 38.93 2.67
CA GLU A 203 18.61 39.03 2.75
C GLU A 203 17.87 37.96 1.93
N VAL A 204 18.31 37.69 0.69
CA VAL A 204 17.58 36.81 -0.24
C VAL A 204 17.42 35.37 0.28
N PRO A 205 18.43 34.74 0.93
CA PRO A 205 18.26 33.44 1.60
C PRO A 205 17.05 33.38 2.54
N ARG A 206 16.89 34.40 3.39
CA ARG A 206 15.79 34.50 4.35
C ARG A 206 14.46 34.73 3.64
N GLN A 207 14.47 35.58 2.60
CA GLN A 207 13.30 35.84 1.78
C GLN A 207 12.81 34.59 1.07
N ILE A 208 13.69 33.75 0.52
CA ILE A 208 13.30 32.47 -0.12
C ILE A 208 12.64 31.52 0.90
N ALA A 209 13.21 31.38 2.11
CA ALA A 209 12.62 30.54 3.14
C ALA A 209 11.26 31.07 3.64
N ASN A 210 11.14 32.38 3.81
CA ASN A 210 9.87 33.02 4.17
C ASN A 210 8.82 32.87 3.06
N ALA A 211 9.21 33.02 1.80
CA ALA A 211 8.35 32.76 0.65
C ALA A 211 7.85 31.30 0.65
N ALA A 212 8.69 30.32 1.00
CA ALA A 212 8.29 28.92 1.14
C ALA A 212 7.21 28.71 2.21
N THR A 213 7.39 29.33 3.38
CA THR A 213 6.43 29.24 4.48
C THR A 213 5.12 29.97 4.15
N ILE A 214 5.19 31.18 3.60
CA ILE A 214 4.01 31.96 3.17
C ILE A 214 3.24 31.18 2.12
N TRP A 215 3.92 30.71 1.07
CA TRP A 215 3.29 29.95 0.00
C TRP A 215 2.62 28.68 0.53
N ALA A 216 3.32 27.86 1.33
CA ALA A 216 2.75 26.60 1.80
C ALA A 216 1.53 26.83 2.71
N THR A 217 1.60 27.85 3.57
CA THR A 217 0.51 28.21 4.48
C THR A 217 -0.67 28.76 3.70
N ALA A 218 -0.45 29.74 2.83
CA ALA A 218 -1.50 30.34 2.02
C ALA A 218 -2.15 29.32 1.08
N ASN A 219 -1.35 28.49 0.40
CA ASN A 219 -1.85 27.43 -0.47
C ASN A 219 -2.70 26.41 0.31
N THR A 220 -2.28 26.05 1.52
CA THR A 220 -3.05 25.17 2.41
C THR A 220 -4.38 25.79 2.81
N LEU A 221 -4.39 27.06 3.24
CA LEU A 221 -5.61 27.77 3.64
C LEU A 221 -6.58 27.95 2.47
N ILE A 222 -6.07 28.26 1.27
CA ILE A 222 -6.87 28.40 0.05
C ILE A 222 -7.48 27.06 -0.34
N PHE A 223 -6.74 25.95 -0.26
CA PHE A 223 -7.21 24.64 -0.72
C PHE A 223 -8.01 23.86 0.32
N LEU A 224 -7.90 24.18 1.61
CA LEU A 224 -8.58 23.46 2.69
C LEU A 224 -10.12 23.40 2.51
N PRO A 225 -10.84 24.50 2.15
CA PRO A 225 -12.28 24.45 1.86
C PRO A 225 -12.63 23.53 0.68
N PHE A 226 -11.68 23.29 -0.21
CA PHE A 226 -11.83 22.46 -1.40
C PHE A 226 -11.28 21.04 -1.21
N ALA A 227 -11.00 20.60 0.02
CA ALA A 227 -10.48 19.26 0.29
C ALA A 227 -11.35 18.13 -0.33
N ALA A 228 -12.68 18.33 -0.38
CA ALA A 228 -13.60 17.41 -1.05
C ALA A 228 -13.40 17.37 -2.57
N LEU A 229 -13.07 18.50 -3.21
CA LEU A 229 -12.74 18.56 -4.64
C LEU A 229 -11.45 17.81 -4.93
N PHE A 230 -10.41 17.98 -4.12
CA PHE A 230 -9.16 17.21 -4.24
C PHE A 230 -9.40 15.70 -4.13
N ALA A 231 -10.24 15.27 -3.17
CA ALA A 231 -10.63 13.87 -3.06
C ALA A 231 -11.36 13.37 -4.31
N LYS A 232 -12.33 14.13 -4.85
CA LYS A 232 -13.05 13.79 -6.09
C LYS A 232 -12.11 13.69 -7.30
N MET A 233 -11.19 14.65 -7.46
CA MET A 233 -10.19 14.62 -8.53
C MET A 233 -9.27 13.40 -8.40
N ALA A 234 -8.82 13.07 -7.19
CA ALA A 234 -7.97 11.90 -6.96
C ALA A 234 -8.69 10.58 -7.25
N ILE A 235 -9.98 10.46 -6.91
CA ILE A 235 -10.81 9.31 -7.29
C ILE A 235 -10.99 9.24 -8.81
N LYS A 236 -11.09 10.39 -9.50
CA LYS A 236 -11.18 10.41 -10.98
C LYS A 236 -9.87 9.99 -11.65
N ILE A 237 -8.71 10.38 -11.11
CA ILE A 237 -7.39 10.02 -11.64
C ILE A 237 -7.06 8.56 -11.33
N ILE A 238 -7.37 8.12 -10.10
CA ILE A 238 -7.19 6.75 -9.63
C ILE A 238 -8.60 6.18 -9.35
N PRO A 239 -9.32 5.75 -10.41
CA PRO A 239 -10.64 5.16 -10.25
C PRO A 239 -10.54 3.91 -9.39
N ASP A 240 -11.65 3.55 -8.73
CA ASP A 240 -11.74 2.22 -8.15
C ASP A 240 -11.38 1.21 -9.24
N ARG A 241 -10.71 0.11 -8.86
CA ARG A 241 -10.59 -1.02 -9.79
C ARG A 241 -12.02 -1.28 -10.22
N ALA A 242 -12.25 -1.36 -11.54
CA ALA A 242 -13.54 -1.84 -12.02
C ALA A 242 -13.77 -3.14 -11.27
N VAL A 243 -14.64 -3.10 -10.28
CA VAL A 243 -15.31 -4.29 -9.81
C VAL A 243 -16.08 -4.66 -11.07
N PRO A 244 -15.70 -5.73 -11.80
CA PRO A 244 -16.55 -6.19 -12.88
C PRO A 244 -17.95 -6.22 -12.28
N GLU A 245 -18.92 -5.52 -12.92
CA GLU A 245 -20.29 -5.33 -12.43
C GLU A 245 -20.61 -6.47 -11.48
N ARG A 246 -20.72 -6.17 -10.17
CA ARG A 246 -21.03 -7.20 -9.17
C ARG A 246 -22.14 -8.02 -9.81
N ALA A 247 -21.82 -9.24 -10.22
CA ALA A 247 -22.76 -10.04 -10.95
C ALA A 247 -24.01 -10.03 -10.10
N ILE A 248 -25.14 -9.64 -10.69
CA ILE A 248 -26.41 -9.44 -10.00
C ILE A 248 -26.87 -10.82 -9.52
N ILE A 249 -26.18 -11.38 -8.53
CA ILE A 249 -26.55 -12.59 -7.86
C ILE A 249 -27.48 -12.16 -6.75
N ARG A 250 -28.72 -12.62 -6.86
CA ARG A 250 -29.71 -12.46 -5.82
C ARG A 250 -29.84 -13.82 -5.12
N PRO A 251 -30.15 -13.82 -3.81
CA PRO A 251 -30.53 -15.05 -3.15
C PRO A 251 -31.66 -15.74 -3.91
N ARG A 252 -31.56 -17.05 -4.06
CA ARG A 252 -32.54 -17.86 -4.81
C ARG A 252 -33.65 -18.40 -3.91
N TYR A 253 -33.32 -18.68 -2.65
CA TYR A 253 -34.17 -19.44 -1.74
C TYR A 253 -34.65 -18.64 -0.52
N LEU A 254 -34.00 -17.52 -0.19
CA LEU A 254 -34.42 -16.67 0.93
C LEU A 254 -35.78 -16.02 0.65
N ASP A 255 -36.68 -16.09 1.64
CA ASP A 255 -38.07 -15.61 1.53
C ASP A 255 -38.49 -14.89 2.81
N GLU A 256 -38.60 -13.56 2.76
CA GLU A 256 -38.92 -12.73 3.91
C GLU A 256 -40.30 -13.02 4.53
N GLU A 257 -41.25 -13.54 3.76
CA GLU A 257 -42.59 -13.86 4.26
C GLU A 257 -42.57 -15.06 5.23
N LEU A 258 -41.60 -15.96 5.05
CA LEU A 258 -41.44 -17.16 5.87
C LEU A 258 -40.71 -16.92 7.19
N ILE A 259 -40.16 -15.71 7.44
CA ILE A 259 -39.45 -15.37 8.69
C ILE A 259 -40.32 -15.60 9.93
N ARG A 260 -41.66 -15.52 9.79
CA ARG A 260 -42.63 -15.78 10.87
C ARG A 260 -42.75 -17.25 11.26
N VAL A 261 -42.19 -18.16 10.47
CA VAL A 261 -42.18 -19.61 10.70
C VAL A 261 -40.72 -20.08 10.76
N PRO A 262 -40.07 -20.04 11.94
CA PRO A 262 -38.62 -20.21 12.05
C PRO A 262 -38.07 -21.49 11.42
N SER A 263 -38.68 -22.66 11.67
CA SER A 263 -38.31 -23.92 11.03
C SER A 263 -38.24 -23.85 9.49
N MET A 264 -39.23 -23.25 8.83
CA MET A 264 -39.22 -23.07 7.36
C MET A 264 -38.17 -22.05 6.93
N ALA A 265 -38.00 -20.97 7.70
CA ALA A 265 -37.01 -19.96 7.41
C ALA A 265 -35.58 -20.51 7.49
N LEU A 266 -35.28 -21.33 8.50
CA LEU A 266 -33.99 -21.99 8.64
C LEU A 266 -33.72 -22.95 7.46
N GLU A 267 -34.73 -23.68 6.98
CA GLU A 267 -34.59 -24.52 5.77
C GLU A 267 -34.30 -23.67 4.52
N ARG A 268 -34.94 -22.50 4.36
CA ARG A 268 -34.62 -21.57 3.26
C ARG A 268 -33.17 -21.09 3.30
N ALA A 269 -32.69 -20.73 4.49
CA ALA A 269 -31.30 -20.35 4.68
C ALA A 269 -30.37 -21.52 4.33
N ARG A 270 -30.67 -22.74 4.77
CA ARG A 270 -29.91 -23.95 4.43
C ARG A 270 -29.84 -24.21 2.92
N MET A 271 -30.95 -24.05 2.19
CA MET A 271 -30.95 -24.14 0.72
C MET A 271 -30.03 -23.08 0.07
N GLU A 272 -30.01 -21.87 0.61
CA GLU A 272 -29.10 -20.81 0.13
C GLU A 272 -27.63 -21.10 0.45
N LEU A 273 -27.33 -21.73 1.60
CA LEU A 273 -26.00 -22.26 1.88
C LEU A 273 -25.59 -23.32 0.86
N GLY A 274 -26.50 -24.21 0.46
CA GLY A 274 -26.28 -25.17 -0.62
C GLY A 274 -25.90 -24.48 -1.94
N HIS A 275 -26.61 -23.42 -2.31
CA HIS A 275 -26.27 -22.60 -3.47
C HIS A 275 -24.88 -21.94 -3.36
N MET A 276 -24.52 -21.40 -2.20
CA MET A 276 -23.16 -20.89 -1.95
C MET A 276 -22.10 -22.00 -2.05
N GLY A 277 -22.42 -23.22 -1.60
CA GLY A 277 -21.60 -24.41 -1.74
C GLY A 277 -21.36 -24.78 -3.21
N GLU A 278 -22.41 -24.86 -4.02
CA GLU A 278 -22.33 -25.14 -5.46
C GLU A 278 -21.42 -24.12 -6.20
N LEU A 279 -21.54 -22.83 -5.87
CA LEU A 279 -20.65 -21.80 -6.43
C LEU A 279 -19.19 -22.03 -6.03
N THR A 280 -18.95 -22.40 -4.77
CA THR A 280 -17.61 -22.69 -4.24
C THR A 280 -17.01 -23.93 -4.92
N GLU A 281 -17.81 -24.97 -5.16
CA GLU A 281 -17.39 -26.15 -5.94
C GLU A 281 -17.05 -25.78 -7.38
N GLY A 282 -17.86 -24.93 -8.00
CA GLY A 282 -17.58 -24.39 -9.32
C GLY A 282 -16.26 -23.63 -9.37
N MET A 283 -15.91 -22.89 -8.32
CA MET A 283 -14.60 -22.24 -8.19
C MET A 283 -13.47 -23.27 -8.10
N LEU A 284 -13.60 -24.30 -7.25
CA LEU A 284 -12.60 -25.36 -7.11
C LEU A 284 -12.31 -26.05 -8.44
N ALA A 285 -13.35 -26.38 -9.21
CA ALA A 285 -13.21 -27.03 -10.52
C ALA A 285 -12.43 -26.16 -11.54
N LYS A 286 -12.49 -24.83 -11.41
CA LYS A 286 -11.83 -23.89 -12.32
C LYS A 286 -10.40 -23.52 -11.92
N VAL A 287 -9.98 -23.81 -10.68
CA VAL A 287 -8.64 -23.48 -10.15
C VAL A 287 -7.53 -23.86 -11.13
N ARG A 288 -7.55 -25.09 -11.63
CA ARG A 288 -6.53 -25.60 -12.57
C ARG A 288 -6.44 -24.74 -13.83
N SER A 289 -7.57 -24.53 -14.52
CA SER A 289 -7.63 -23.73 -15.74
C SER A 289 -7.25 -22.26 -15.53
N ALA A 290 -7.59 -21.70 -14.36
CA ALA A 290 -7.27 -20.33 -13.98
C ALA A 290 -5.76 -20.13 -13.72
N LEU A 291 -5.12 -21.13 -13.10
CA LEU A 291 -3.66 -21.14 -12.93
C LEU A 291 -2.91 -21.36 -14.26
N GLU A 292 -3.42 -22.24 -15.14
CA GLU A 292 -2.85 -22.48 -16.47
C GLU A 292 -2.94 -21.23 -17.37
N SER A 293 -4.10 -20.57 -17.40
CA SER A 293 -4.32 -19.33 -18.15
C SER A 293 -3.71 -18.09 -17.50
N ARG A 294 -3.30 -18.20 -16.21
CA ARG A 294 -2.81 -17.10 -15.37
C ARG A 294 -3.83 -15.95 -15.23
N ASP A 295 -5.12 -16.29 -15.36
CA ASP A 295 -6.24 -15.37 -15.19
C ASP A 295 -7.15 -15.90 -14.09
N LEU A 296 -7.21 -15.16 -12.97
CA LEU A 296 -8.04 -15.48 -11.81
C LEU A 296 -9.29 -14.59 -11.72
N SER A 297 -9.57 -13.79 -12.75
CA SER A 297 -10.68 -12.82 -12.74
C SER A 297 -12.02 -13.50 -12.47
N GLU A 298 -12.27 -14.66 -13.09
CA GLU A 298 -13.49 -15.43 -12.89
C GLU A 298 -13.62 -15.97 -11.46
N LEU A 299 -12.54 -16.51 -10.88
CA LEU A 299 -12.55 -16.97 -9.48
C LEU A 299 -12.78 -15.81 -8.51
N SER A 300 -12.18 -14.64 -8.77
CA SER A 300 -12.42 -13.43 -7.99
C SER A 300 -13.88 -12.99 -8.08
N GLN A 301 -14.49 -13.06 -9.27
CA GLN A 301 -15.88 -12.67 -9.47
C GLN A 301 -16.85 -13.63 -8.74
N GLN A 302 -16.59 -14.94 -8.77
CA GLN A 302 -17.39 -15.92 -8.04
C GLN A 302 -17.24 -15.77 -6.51
N HIS A 303 -16.04 -15.46 -6.02
CA HIS A 303 -15.85 -15.11 -4.59
C HIS A 303 -16.68 -13.89 -4.20
N ASP A 304 -16.66 -12.82 -5.00
CA ASP A 304 -17.45 -11.62 -4.73
C ASP A 304 -18.97 -11.92 -4.71
N GLN A 305 -19.45 -12.82 -5.56
CA GLN A 305 -20.84 -13.32 -5.53
C GLN A 305 -21.17 -14.02 -4.20
N ILE A 306 -20.28 -14.90 -3.72
CA ILE A 306 -20.44 -15.61 -2.44
C ILE A 306 -20.46 -14.62 -1.27
N VAL A 307 -19.63 -13.56 -1.30
CA VAL A 307 -19.63 -12.51 -0.27
C VAL A 307 -20.97 -11.77 -0.23
N VAL A 308 -21.58 -11.49 -1.38
CA VAL A 308 -22.92 -10.86 -1.46
C VAL A 308 -24.00 -11.80 -0.91
N LEU A 309 -23.99 -13.08 -1.30
CA LEU A 309 -24.94 -14.07 -0.78
C LEU A 309 -24.80 -14.26 0.74
N ARG A 310 -23.56 -14.32 1.25
CA ARG A 310 -23.27 -14.38 2.69
C ARG A 310 -23.92 -13.23 3.46
N GLU A 311 -23.80 -12.00 2.97
CA GLU A 311 -24.44 -10.83 3.60
C GLU A 311 -25.96 -10.96 3.63
N ALA A 312 -26.57 -11.43 2.54
CA ALA A 312 -28.01 -11.65 2.48
C ALA A 312 -28.48 -12.77 3.43
N VAL A 313 -27.76 -13.90 3.49
CA VAL A 313 -28.05 -15.01 4.40
C VAL A 313 -27.93 -14.58 5.85
N LEU A 314 -26.85 -13.85 6.22
CA LEU A 314 -26.67 -13.37 7.59
C LEU A 314 -27.74 -12.34 7.98
N ALA A 315 -28.12 -11.44 7.07
CA ALA A 315 -29.21 -10.49 7.33
C ALA A 315 -30.54 -11.23 7.53
N TYR A 316 -30.82 -12.25 6.72
CA TYR A 316 -32.00 -13.08 6.85
C TYR A 316 -32.02 -13.87 8.18
N LEU A 317 -30.93 -14.55 8.51
CA LEU A 317 -30.77 -15.26 9.79
C LEU A 317 -30.85 -14.31 10.99
N GLN A 318 -30.37 -13.07 10.88
CA GLN A 318 -30.54 -12.07 11.93
C GLN A 318 -32.02 -11.79 12.22
N LEU A 319 -32.86 -11.74 11.19
CA LEU A 319 -34.30 -11.53 11.36
C LEU A 319 -34.97 -12.76 11.97
N VAL A 320 -34.61 -13.97 11.51
CA VAL A 320 -35.11 -15.23 12.08
C VAL A 320 -34.75 -15.35 13.56
N GLY A 321 -33.52 -14.99 13.94
CA GLY A 321 -33.04 -15.03 15.33
C GLY A 321 -33.71 -14.05 16.28
N ARG A 322 -34.57 -13.14 15.80
CA ARG A 322 -35.39 -12.25 16.65
C ARG A 322 -36.72 -12.89 17.07
N ALA A 323 -37.13 -13.97 16.41
CA ALA A 323 -38.32 -14.71 16.80
C ALA A 323 -38.03 -15.58 18.04
N GLU A 324 -39.09 -16.06 18.70
CA GLU A 324 -38.96 -17.11 19.71
C GLU A 324 -38.60 -18.42 19.00
N LEU A 325 -37.40 -18.94 19.28
CA LEU A 325 -36.90 -20.21 18.74
C LEU A 325 -37.00 -21.29 19.81
N SER A 326 -37.38 -22.50 19.41
CA SER A 326 -37.14 -23.69 20.25
C SER A 326 -35.64 -23.98 20.37
N ASP A 327 -35.22 -24.78 21.36
CA ASP A 327 -33.81 -25.14 21.55
C ASP A 327 -33.19 -25.75 20.28
N ALA A 328 -33.93 -26.63 19.59
CA ALA A 328 -33.49 -27.24 18.34
C ALA A 328 -33.34 -26.23 17.18
N GLU A 329 -34.22 -25.24 17.10
CA GLU A 329 -34.15 -24.16 16.11
C GLU A 329 -33.02 -23.18 16.43
N ALA A 330 -32.76 -22.90 17.71
CA ALA A 330 -31.64 -22.05 18.14
C ALA A 330 -30.29 -22.70 17.81
N ASP A 331 -30.14 -24.01 18.07
CA ASP A 331 -28.95 -24.78 17.69
C ASP A 331 -28.75 -24.79 16.17
N GLU A 332 -29.84 -24.93 15.41
CA GLU A 332 -29.77 -24.89 13.95
C GLU A 332 -29.43 -23.50 13.41
N HIS A 333 -30.02 -22.46 13.97
CA HIS A 333 -29.70 -21.08 13.64
C HIS A 333 -28.21 -20.79 13.85
N ALA A 334 -27.66 -21.14 15.02
CA ALA A 334 -26.25 -20.96 15.33
C ALA A 334 -25.35 -21.71 14.34
N ARG A 335 -25.71 -22.95 13.98
CA ARG A 335 -25.01 -23.72 12.94
C ARG A 335 -25.02 -23.03 11.60
N LEU A 336 -26.17 -22.57 11.11
CA LEU A 336 -26.29 -21.93 9.79
C LEU A 336 -25.50 -20.62 9.73
N VAL A 337 -25.47 -19.85 10.83
CA VAL A 337 -24.63 -18.64 10.94
C VAL A 337 -23.14 -19.01 10.82
N ALA A 338 -22.69 -20.05 11.54
CA ALA A 338 -21.30 -20.50 11.47
C ALA A 338 -20.94 -21.02 10.06
N ALA A 339 -21.78 -21.89 9.51
CA ALA A 339 -21.60 -22.48 8.19
C ALA A 339 -21.52 -21.42 7.06
N THR A 340 -22.30 -20.34 7.18
CA THR A 340 -22.26 -19.22 6.23
C THR A 340 -20.86 -18.58 6.17
N GLY A 341 -20.18 -18.45 7.30
CA GLY A 341 -18.80 -17.96 7.37
C GLY A 341 -17.78 -18.96 6.83
N GLU A 342 -17.95 -20.24 7.15
CA GLU A 342 -17.06 -21.31 6.70
C GLU A 342 -17.04 -21.49 5.17
N ILE A 343 -18.19 -21.36 4.49
CA ILE A 343 -18.24 -21.38 3.03
C ILE A 343 -17.51 -20.17 2.43
N GLU A 344 -17.66 -18.97 3.01
CA GLU A 344 -16.91 -17.79 2.56
C GLU A 344 -15.41 -17.96 2.76
N ASN A 345 -14.98 -18.51 3.90
CA ASN A 345 -13.57 -18.81 4.17
C ASN A 345 -12.97 -19.70 3.07
N MET A 346 -13.67 -20.76 2.65
CA MET A 346 -13.23 -21.62 1.54
C MET A 346 -13.12 -20.85 0.23
N SER A 347 -14.15 -20.08 -0.15
CA SER A 347 -14.12 -19.26 -1.36
C SER A 347 -13.00 -18.21 -1.35
N ALA A 348 -12.73 -17.61 -0.18
CA ALA A 348 -11.67 -16.64 0.02
C ALA A 348 -10.29 -17.30 -0.08
N ALA A 349 -10.14 -18.52 0.44
CA ALA A 349 -8.91 -19.30 0.29
C ALA A 349 -8.63 -19.59 -1.19
N ILE A 350 -9.64 -19.97 -1.97
CA ILE A 350 -9.48 -20.18 -3.42
C ILE A 350 -9.07 -18.89 -4.14
N SER A 351 -9.73 -17.77 -3.86
CA SER A 351 -9.45 -16.52 -4.58
C SER A 351 -8.15 -15.82 -4.14
N ARG A 352 -7.96 -15.65 -2.82
CA ARG A 352 -6.89 -14.82 -2.25
C ARG A 352 -5.55 -15.54 -2.20
N GLU A 353 -5.54 -16.85 -1.93
CA GLU A 353 -4.29 -17.61 -1.83
C GLU A 353 -3.67 -17.89 -3.20
N LEU A 354 -4.50 -18.05 -4.23
CA LEU A 354 -4.03 -18.33 -5.57
C LEU A 354 -3.53 -17.08 -6.31
N THR A 355 -3.91 -15.87 -5.87
CA THR A 355 -3.52 -14.61 -6.52
C THR A 355 -2.00 -14.36 -6.52
N PRO A 356 -1.29 -14.44 -5.37
CA PRO A 356 0.18 -14.35 -5.35
C PRO A 356 0.84 -15.45 -6.20
N LEU A 357 0.25 -16.64 -6.24
CA LEU A 357 0.76 -17.76 -7.01
C LEU A 357 0.66 -17.52 -8.52
N ALA A 358 -0.47 -17.02 -9.04
CA ALA A 358 -0.63 -16.68 -10.45
C ALA A 358 0.36 -15.59 -10.91
N GLN A 359 0.62 -14.59 -10.07
CA GLN A 359 1.65 -13.57 -10.31
C GLN A 359 3.04 -14.19 -10.38
N THR A 360 3.38 -15.06 -9.43
CA THR A 360 4.66 -15.78 -9.38
C THR A 360 4.87 -16.67 -10.61
N LEU A 361 3.82 -17.39 -11.05
CA LEU A 361 3.84 -18.20 -12.27
C LEU A 361 4.03 -17.35 -13.54
N LYS A 362 3.45 -16.15 -13.57
CA LYS A 362 3.59 -15.21 -14.68
C LYS A 362 5.03 -14.70 -14.83
N GLU A 363 5.69 -14.43 -13.70
CA GLU A 363 7.06 -13.92 -13.66
C GLU A 363 8.10 -15.02 -13.92
N ALA A 364 7.88 -16.23 -13.43
CA ALA A 364 8.86 -17.31 -13.54
C ALA A 364 8.98 -17.90 -14.96
N ASN A 365 7.89 -17.86 -15.76
CA ASN A 365 7.80 -18.49 -17.08
C ASN A 365 8.39 -19.92 -17.17
N THR A 366 8.25 -20.70 -16.10
CA THR A 366 8.69 -22.10 -16.02
C THR A 366 7.49 -23.04 -15.96
N THR A 367 7.66 -24.27 -16.43
CA THR A 367 6.66 -25.34 -16.30
C THR A 367 7.24 -26.50 -15.48
N PRO A 368 6.46 -27.12 -14.57
CA PRO A 368 6.88 -28.33 -13.88
C PRO A 368 7.19 -29.47 -14.87
N SER A 369 7.99 -30.45 -14.42
CA SER A 369 8.17 -31.67 -15.20
C SER A 369 6.88 -32.48 -15.26
N LYS A 370 6.78 -33.46 -16.17
CA LYS A 370 5.62 -34.36 -16.24
C LYS A 370 5.38 -35.08 -14.91
N GLU A 371 6.45 -35.62 -14.30
CA GLU A 371 6.35 -36.35 -13.03
C GLU A 371 5.94 -35.43 -11.87
N THR A 372 6.39 -34.17 -11.88
CA THR A 372 5.98 -33.18 -10.86
C THR A 372 4.51 -32.79 -11.05
N THR A 373 4.08 -32.67 -12.32
CA THR A 373 2.70 -32.34 -12.68
C THR A 373 1.75 -33.45 -12.24
N GLU A 374 2.10 -34.72 -12.43
CA GLU A 374 1.30 -35.87 -11.99
C GLU A 374 1.12 -35.91 -10.46
N LEU A 375 2.17 -35.61 -9.68
CA LEU A 375 2.07 -35.52 -8.22
C LEU A 375 1.18 -34.37 -7.76
N LEU A 376 1.36 -33.19 -8.36
CA LEU A 376 0.53 -32.02 -8.06
C LEU A 376 -0.94 -32.26 -8.45
N GLU A 377 -1.19 -32.96 -9.54
CA GLU A 377 -2.54 -33.32 -9.99
C GLU A 377 -3.22 -34.29 -9.00
N ARG A 378 -2.52 -35.34 -8.55
CA ARG A 378 -3.04 -36.24 -7.50
C ARG A 378 -3.35 -35.48 -6.21
N LEU A 379 -2.45 -34.58 -5.80
CA LEU A 379 -2.66 -33.75 -4.61
C LEU A 379 -3.88 -32.83 -4.78
N PHE A 380 -3.99 -32.16 -5.92
CA PHE A 380 -5.11 -31.27 -6.23
C PHE A 380 -6.45 -32.02 -6.21
N GLN A 381 -6.53 -33.21 -6.84
CA GLN A 381 -7.73 -34.04 -6.86
C GLN A 381 -8.17 -34.47 -5.45
N THR A 382 -7.23 -34.91 -4.61
CA THR A 382 -7.52 -35.27 -3.21
C THR A 382 -8.07 -34.09 -2.42
N ILE A 383 -7.50 -32.90 -2.63
CA ILE A 383 -7.92 -31.67 -1.94
C ILE A 383 -9.27 -31.18 -2.45
N GLN A 384 -9.54 -31.28 -3.75
CA GLN A 384 -10.83 -30.96 -4.32
C GLN A 384 -11.92 -31.88 -3.79
N ALA A 385 -11.66 -33.19 -3.72
CA ALA A 385 -12.59 -34.17 -3.13
C ALA A 385 -12.83 -33.92 -1.62
N SER A 386 -11.78 -33.53 -0.89
CA SER A 386 -11.88 -33.16 0.53
C SER A 386 -12.72 -31.89 0.71
N ALA A 387 -12.52 -30.86 -0.10
CA ALA A 387 -13.28 -29.62 -0.03
C ALA A 387 -14.76 -29.83 -0.41
N HIS A 388 -15.04 -30.67 -1.41
CA HIS A 388 -16.42 -31.09 -1.73
C HIS A 388 -17.08 -31.80 -0.54
N SER A 389 -16.38 -32.78 0.06
CA SER A 389 -16.90 -33.51 1.23
C SER A 389 -17.11 -32.59 2.44
N ALA A 390 -16.26 -31.57 2.63
CA ALA A 390 -16.42 -30.56 3.67
C ALA A 390 -17.66 -29.68 3.46
N LEU A 391 -17.92 -29.25 2.22
CA LEU A 391 -19.13 -28.50 1.87
C LEU A 391 -20.39 -29.33 2.08
N LEU A 392 -20.38 -30.60 1.66
CA LEU A 392 -21.47 -31.54 1.89
C LEU A 392 -21.74 -31.73 3.39
N ALA A 393 -20.69 -31.97 4.18
CA ALA A 393 -20.79 -32.13 5.63
C ALA A 393 -21.44 -30.92 6.29
N LEU A 394 -21.06 -29.72 5.85
CA LEU A 394 -21.52 -28.46 6.42
C LEU A 394 -22.98 -28.13 6.08
N VAL A 395 -23.41 -28.40 4.83
CA VAL A 395 -24.78 -28.11 4.36
C VAL A 395 -25.77 -29.20 4.76
N GLU A 396 -25.36 -30.48 4.69
CA GLU A 396 -26.23 -31.64 4.94
C GLU A 396 -26.14 -32.21 6.35
N LYS A 397 -25.23 -31.70 7.20
CA LYS A 397 -24.87 -32.29 8.50
C LYS A 397 -24.40 -33.73 8.37
N ASP A 398 -23.70 -34.03 7.28
CA ASP A 398 -23.18 -35.36 7.03
C ASP A 398 -21.86 -35.57 7.81
N GLU A 399 -21.97 -36.20 8.98
CA GLU A 399 -20.81 -36.56 9.80
C GLU A 399 -19.85 -37.52 9.09
N ARG A 400 -20.33 -38.38 8.19
CA ARG A 400 -19.47 -39.31 7.44
C ARG A 400 -18.67 -38.56 6.37
N ALA A 401 -19.28 -37.57 5.73
CA ALA A 401 -18.56 -36.68 4.84
C ALA A 401 -17.46 -35.91 5.61
N ALA A 402 -17.74 -35.42 6.82
CA ALA A 402 -16.73 -34.79 7.66
C ALA A 402 -15.58 -35.75 8.03
N GLN A 403 -15.88 -36.98 8.42
CA GLN A 403 -14.87 -38.01 8.72
C GLN A 403 -14.00 -38.33 7.49
N THR A 404 -14.60 -38.33 6.29
CA THR A 404 -13.87 -38.57 5.03
C THR A 404 -12.81 -37.48 4.78
N VAL A 405 -13.13 -36.22 5.13
CA VAL A 405 -12.17 -35.12 5.04
C VAL A 405 -10.99 -35.35 5.97
N VAL A 406 -11.25 -35.67 7.24
CA VAL A 406 -10.18 -35.87 8.23
C VAL A 406 -9.33 -37.10 7.88
N ALA A 407 -9.94 -38.19 7.43
CA ALA A 407 -9.23 -39.37 6.97
C ALA A 407 -8.34 -39.11 5.73
N SER A 408 -8.62 -38.06 4.95
CA SER A 408 -7.80 -37.68 3.79
C SER A 408 -6.46 -37.04 4.19
N ARG A 409 -6.28 -36.69 5.48
CA ARG A 409 -5.03 -36.14 6.02
C ARG A 409 -3.82 -37.00 5.69
N ASP A 410 -3.92 -38.31 5.91
CA ASP A 410 -2.81 -39.24 5.73
C ASP A 410 -2.37 -39.30 4.26
N ALA A 411 -3.33 -39.41 3.33
CA ALA A 411 -3.06 -39.40 1.90
C ALA A 411 -2.38 -38.09 1.45
N ILE A 412 -2.80 -36.95 2.00
CA ILE A 412 -2.19 -35.64 1.70
C ILE A 412 -0.77 -35.53 2.25
N LEU A 413 -0.52 -36.05 3.46
CA LEU A 413 0.82 -36.10 4.06
C LEU A 413 1.78 -37.00 3.27
N GLU A 414 1.30 -38.15 2.79
CA GLU A 414 2.07 -39.05 1.93
C GLU A 414 2.44 -38.40 0.60
N LEU A 415 1.47 -37.82 -0.12
CA LEU A 415 1.69 -37.11 -1.38
C LEU A 415 2.64 -35.91 -1.20
N THR A 416 2.48 -35.17 -0.11
CA THR A 416 3.37 -34.05 0.24
C THR A 416 4.80 -34.54 0.46
N SER A 417 4.96 -35.65 1.19
CA SER A 417 6.27 -36.23 1.46
C SER A 417 6.94 -36.75 0.19
N GLU A 418 6.17 -37.38 -0.71
CA GLU A 418 6.64 -37.83 -2.03
C GLU A 418 7.13 -36.64 -2.87
N PHE A 419 6.33 -35.57 -2.92
CA PHE A 419 6.70 -34.34 -3.63
C PHE A 419 7.99 -33.71 -3.08
N LEU A 420 8.10 -33.56 -1.75
CA LEU A 420 9.28 -32.96 -1.13
C LEU A 420 10.56 -33.78 -1.38
N ARG A 421 10.47 -35.11 -1.38
CA ARG A 421 11.60 -35.98 -1.76
C ARG A 421 12.01 -35.78 -3.21
N GLN A 422 11.04 -35.71 -4.12
CA GLN A 422 11.30 -35.44 -5.54
C GLN A 422 11.99 -34.07 -5.73
N GLN A 423 11.54 -33.05 -5.00
CA GLN A 423 12.14 -31.72 -5.03
C GLN A 423 13.58 -31.71 -4.52
N ALA A 424 13.88 -32.43 -3.43
CA ALA A 424 15.23 -32.54 -2.88
C ALA A 424 16.22 -33.15 -3.88
N VAL A 425 15.80 -34.20 -4.61
CA VAL A 425 16.62 -34.82 -5.66
C VAL A 425 16.86 -33.85 -6.83
N ARG A 426 15.83 -33.12 -7.26
CA ARG A 426 15.95 -32.14 -8.36
C ARG A 426 16.84 -30.96 -8.00
N LEU A 427 16.81 -30.50 -6.75
CA LEU A 427 17.65 -29.41 -6.26
C LEU A 427 19.14 -29.77 -6.31
N ALA A 428 19.49 -31.05 -6.18
CA ALA A 428 20.86 -31.56 -6.31
C ALA A 428 21.32 -31.72 -7.78
N GLY A 429 20.41 -31.61 -8.76
CA GLY A 429 20.72 -31.70 -10.19
C GLY A 429 21.28 -30.41 -10.79
N ASP A 430 21.81 -30.49 -12.01
CA ASP A 430 22.60 -29.41 -12.65
C ASP A 430 21.76 -28.45 -13.53
N ASP A 431 20.51 -28.17 -13.13
CA ASP A 431 19.60 -27.28 -13.85
C ASP A 431 19.84 -25.80 -13.43
N PRO A 432 20.17 -24.89 -14.37
CA PRO A 432 20.45 -23.49 -14.05
C PRO A 432 19.25 -22.76 -13.42
N ASP A 433 18.02 -23.20 -13.68
CA ASP A 433 16.80 -22.60 -13.13
C ASP A 433 16.26 -23.35 -11.90
N ARG A 434 17.02 -24.30 -11.32
CA ARG A 434 16.55 -25.19 -10.25
C ARG A 434 15.96 -24.46 -9.04
N LEU A 435 16.57 -23.35 -8.61
CA LEU A 435 16.10 -22.58 -7.46
C LEU A 435 14.76 -21.89 -7.74
N LEU A 436 14.59 -21.35 -8.95
CA LEU A 436 13.35 -20.72 -9.37
C LEU A 436 12.22 -21.75 -9.49
N LYS A 437 12.48 -22.88 -10.16
CA LYS A 437 11.52 -23.99 -10.31
C LYS A 437 11.11 -24.54 -8.95
N HIS A 438 12.07 -24.77 -8.06
CA HIS A 438 11.81 -25.26 -6.70
C HIS A 438 10.93 -24.29 -5.90
N ARG A 439 11.25 -22.99 -5.91
CA ARG A 439 10.44 -21.97 -5.21
C ARG A 439 9.00 -21.94 -5.71
N VAL A 440 8.79 -21.93 -7.02
CA VAL A 440 7.44 -21.93 -7.63
C VAL A 440 6.66 -23.19 -7.24
N GLN A 441 7.32 -24.35 -7.28
CA GLN A 441 6.71 -25.64 -6.99
C GLN A 441 6.32 -25.78 -5.51
N LEU A 442 7.16 -25.30 -4.58
CA LEU A 442 6.80 -25.22 -3.16
C LEU A 442 5.65 -24.25 -2.90
N GLU A 443 5.63 -23.11 -3.60
CA GLU A 443 4.51 -22.16 -3.48
C GLU A 443 3.19 -22.82 -3.90
N ILE A 444 3.15 -23.59 -4.99
CA ILE A 444 1.95 -24.35 -5.39
C ILE A 444 1.53 -25.32 -4.28
N LEU A 445 2.48 -26.11 -3.77
CA LEU A 445 2.23 -27.08 -2.70
C LEU A 445 1.63 -26.40 -1.46
N ASP A 446 2.20 -25.29 -1.01
CA ASP A 446 1.76 -24.58 0.19
C ASP A 446 0.35 -24.00 0.01
N ARG A 447 0.02 -23.46 -1.17
CA ARG A 447 -1.34 -22.97 -1.45
C ARG A 447 -2.37 -24.11 -1.49
N LEU A 448 -2.02 -25.25 -2.08
CA LEU A 448 -2.87 -26.44 -2.06
C LEU A 448 -3.12 -26.93 -0.62
N ARG A 449 -2.06 -27.08 0.18
CA ARG A 449 -2.18 -27.49 1.59
C ARG A 449 -3.03 -26.54 2.42
N ARG A 450 -2.99 -25.24 2.12
CA ARG A 450 -3.85 -24.26 2.78
C ARG A 450 -5.33 -24.44 2.43
N LEU A 451 -5.67 -24.79 1.19
CA LEU A 451 -7.05 -25.14 0.83
C LEU A 451 -7.54 -26.35 1.62
N TYR A 452 -6.70 -27.39 1.75
CA TYR A 452 -7.04 -28.53 2.60
C TYR A 452 -7.24 -28.16 4.06
N SER A 453 -6.36 -27.35 4.64
CA SER A 453 -6.50 -26.92 6.04
C SER A 453 -7.83 -26.21 6.30
N VAL A 454 -8.33 -25.43 5.33
CA VAL A 454 -9.66 -24.81 5.43
C VAL A 454 -10.75 -25.88 5.35
N ALA A 455 -10.67 -26.82 4.39
CA ALA A 455 -11.65 -27.91 4.27
C ALA A 455 -11.72 -28.76 5.55
N GLU A 456 -10.57 -29.05 6.15
CA GLU A 456 -10.45 -29.80 7.39
C GLU A 456 -11.06 -29.04 8.58
N HIS A 457 -10.80 -27.75 8.70
CA HIS A 457 -11.45 -26.91 9.72
C HIS A 457 -12.98 -26.90 9.59
N MET A 458 -13.48 -26.82 8.35
CA MET A 458 -14.92 -26.90 8.07
C MET A 458 -15.49 -28.25 8.54
N ALA A 459 -14.82 -29.36 8.21
CA ALA A 459 -15.26 -30.70 8.63
C ALA A 459 -15.25 -30.86 10.16
N ILE A 460 -14.19 -30.39 10.83
CA ILE A 460 -14.07 -30.42 12.31
C ILE A 460 -15.21 -29.65 12.98
N SER A 461 -15.70 -28.57 12.36
CA SER A 461 -16.82 -27.77 12.91
C SER A 461 -18.15 -28.55 12.97
N VAL A 462 -18.28 -29.60 12.16
CA VAL A 462 -19.47 -30.46 12.08
C VAL A 462 -19.35 -31.69 13.00
N LEU A 463 -18.13 -32.13 13.32
CA LEU A 463 -17.91 -33.35 14.07
C LEU A 463 -18.30 -33.23 15.56
N PRO A 464 -18.87 -34.30 16.16
CA PRO A 464 -19.11 -34.35 17.60
C PRO A 464 -17.78 -34.28 18.38
N ARG A 465 -17.79 -33.61 19.54
CA ARG A 465 -16.63 -33.53 20.44
C ARG A 465 -16.06 -34.89 20.85
N SER A 466 -16.90 -35.93 20.90
CA SER A 466 -16.49 -37.31 21.20
C SER A 466 -15.62 -37.94 20.12
N VAL A 467 -15.84 -37.58 18.85
CA VAL A 467 -15.05 -38.08 17.70
C VAL A 467 -13.70 -37.37 17.66
N LEU A 468 -13.68 -36.05 17.87
CA LEU A 468 -12.46 -35.24 17.91
C LEU A 468 -11.49 -35.68 19.03
N ALA A 469 -12.01 -36.15 20.17
CA ALA A 469 -11.19 -36.65 21.27
C ALA A 469 -10.52 -38.00 20.95
N GLY A 470 -11.12 -38.82 20.09
CA GLY A 470 -10.55 -40.10 19.65
C GLY A 470 -9.37 -39.93 18.70
N GLU A 471 -9.45 -38.99 17.76
CA GLU A 471 -8.39 -38.73 16.77
C GLU A 471 -7.19 -37.97 17.35
N LEU A 472 -7.37 -37.14 18.39
CA LEU A 472 -6.26 -36.48 19.10
C LEU A 472 -5.55 -37.40 20.13
N SER A 473 -6.05 -38.62 20.32
CA SER A 473 -5.51 -39.61 21.25
C SER A 473 -4.63 -40.68 20.57
N VAL A 474 -4.49 -40.60 19.24
CA VAL A 474 -3.58 -41.39 18.39
C VAL A 474 -2.50 -40.45 17.87
#